data_AF-A0A1F6CAX9-F1
#
_entry.id   AF-A0A1F6CAX9-F1
#
_cell.length_a   1.000
_cell.length_b   1.000
_cell.length_c   1.000
_cell.angle_alpha   90.00
_cell.angle_beta   90.00
_cell.angle_gamma   90.00
#
_symmetry.space_group_name_H-M   'P 1'
#
loop_
_entity.id
_entity.type
_entity.pdbx_description
1 polymer ?
#
loop_
_entity_poly.entity_id
_entity_poly.type
_entity_poly.pdbx_seq_one_letter_code
_entity_poly.pdbx_strand_id
1 'polypeptide(L)'
;MDVARLNFSHGTQGEHAKAVRLVREAARRAGRPVGILQDLQGPKMRVGPVAAGAVELRAGASFTLTTQAVPGDASCVSTTYKDLARDVKPEDRILLNDGLIELRVAQVEGEAVRCQVVCGGPLSSHKGINLPGVRVSAPALTEKDREDLRFGLAQGVDYVALSFVRRAEDVEEAKRVIREAGADAPVIAKLERPEAIDDLGRVLETADGVMVARGDLGVELSPERVPVLQKQIIEEANRAKSPVITATQMLESMTASPRPTRAEASDVANAIFDGTDAVMLSGETAVGRYPVEAAEMMARIVDEAERSLLSRPAFIRRRAGERTLTFPEATAEAACLAAQDLGARAIVAFTQSGATARLISKYRPRCPVIGFTPPGRVVGRMTLYWGVLPRTLGRVVGTDEMIARVDEALLREGAVSRGDTL
;
A
#
# COMPACT_ATOMS: atom_id res chain seq x y z
N MET A 1 10.89 2.43 -10.71
CA MET A 1 9.98 1.47 -10.06
C MET A 1 10.80 0.68 -9.06
N ASP A 2 10.47 0.85 -7.79
CA ASP A 2 11.23 0.30 -6.66
C ASP A 2 10.54 -0.94 -6.07
N VAL A 3 9.22 -1.02 -6.21
CA VAL A 3 8.39 -2.17 -5.83
C VAL A 3 7.38 -2.48 -6.93
N ALA A 4 7.23 -3.76 -7.27
CA ALA A 4 6.17 -4.26 -8.16
C ALA A 4 5.02 -4.84 -7.32
N ARG A 5 3.83 -4.24 -7.43
CA ARG A 5 2.60 -4.76 -6.81
C ARG A 5 1.96 -5.82 -7.70
N LEU A 6 1.65 -6.98 -7.13
CA LEU A 6 0.84 -8.02 -7.75
C LEU A 6 -0.52 -8.06 -7.05
N ASN A 7 -1.57 -7.66 -7.75
CA ASN A 7 -2.93 -7.63 -7.20
C ASN A 7 -3.64 -8.97 -7.40
N PHE A 8 -3.83 -9.73 -6.33
CA PHE A 8 -4.48 -11.05 -6.36
C PHE A 8 -6.01 -11.00 -6.40
N SER A 9 -6.57 -9.78 -6.47
CA SER A 9 -7.98 -9.60 -6.85
C SER A 9 -8.26 -10.00 -8.29
N HIS A 10 -7.22 -10.06 -9.12
CA HIS A 10 -7.28 -10.39 -10.54
C HIS A 10 -6.17 -11.36 -10.92
N GLY A 11 -6.35 -12.03 -12.06
CA GLY A 11 -5.39 -12.98 -12.60
C GLY A 11 -5.30 -14.28 -11.81
N THR A 12 -4.60 -15.24 -12.40
CA THR A 12 -4.32 -16.56 -11.84
C THR A 12 -2.94 -16.60 -11.21
N GLN A 13 -2.71 -17.57 -10.32
CA GLN A 13 -1.38 -17.82 -9.74
C GLN A 13 -0.32 -18.06 -10.83
N GLY A 14 -0.68 -18.71 -11.95
CA GLY A 14 0.23 -18.91 -13.09
C GLY A 14 0.68 -17.60 -13.75
N GLU A 15 -0.23 -16.65 -13.91
CA GLU A 15 0.08 -15.31 -14.43
C GLU A 15 0.95 -14.51 -13.45
N HIS A 16 0.65 -14.58 -12.15
CA HIS A 16 1.48 -13.96 -11.11
C HIS A 16 2.88 -14.56 -11.05
N ALA A 17 3.04 -15.88 -11.21
CA ALA A 17 4.37 -16.51 -11.31
C ALA A 17 5.18 -15.97 -12.49
N LYS A 18 4.53 -15.75 -13.65
CA LYS A 18 5.17 -15.15 -14.81
C LYS A 18 5.59 -13.71 -14.53
N ALA A 19 4.74 -12.91 -13.90
CA ALA A 19 5.06 -11.54 -13.51
C ALA A 19 6.27 -11.48 -12.56
N VAL A 20 6.30 -12.32 -11.51
CA VAL A 20 7.44 -12.42 -10.58
C VAL A 20 8.76 -12.69 -11.32
N ARG A 21 8.76 -13.65 -12.27
CA ARG A 21 9.96 -13.96 -13.06
C ARG A 21 10.43 -12.76 -13.89
N LEU A 22 9.49 -12.09 -14.57
CA LEU A 22 9.81 -10.93 -15.41
C LEU A 22 10.37 -9.76 -14.60
N VAL A 23 9.77 -9.45 -13.43
CA VAL A 23 10.27 -8.40 -12.53
C VAL A 23 11.70 -8.70 -12.08
N ARG A 24 11.98 -9.93 -11.64
CA ARG A 24 13.32 -10.33 -11.21
C ARG A 24 14.35 -10.32 -12.33
N GLU A 25 13.97 -10.73 -13.54
CA GLU A 25 14.84 -10.64 -14.70
C GLU A 25 15.16 -9.18 -15.04
N ALA A 26 14.15 -8.32 -15.11
CA ALA A 26 14.32 -6.91 -15.39
C ALA A 26 15.20 -6.22 -14.33
N ALA A 27 14.98 -6.51 -13.04
CA ALA A 27 15.78 -6.02 -11.93
C ALA A 27 17.27 -6.40 -12.08
N ARG A 28 17.56 -7.67 -12.41
CA ARG A 28 18.93 -8.14 -12.67
C ARG A 28 19.57 -7.42 -13.85
N ARG A 29 18.86 -7.28 -14.98
CA ARG A 29 19.39 -6.58 -16.17
C ARG A 29 19.65 -5.10 -15.88
N ALA A 30 18.80 -4.47 -15.07
CA ALA A 30 18.93 -3.07 -14.69
C ALA A 30 19.97 -2.84 -13.57
N GLY A 31 20.55 -3.89 -12.99
CA GLY A 31 21.52 -3.78 -11.90
C GLY A 31 20.96 -3.14 -10.64
N ARG A 32 19.62 -3.15 -10.43
CA ARG A 32 18.97 -2.55 -9.28
C ARG A 32 17.96 -3.51 -8.65
N PRO A 33 17.88 -3.59 -7.31
CA PRO A 33 16.84 -4.36 -6.64
C PRO A 33 15.46 -3.75 -6.89
N VAL A 34 14.46 -4.62 -7.01
CA VAL A 34 13.05 -4.27 -7.10
C VAL A 34 12.29 -5.23 -6.20
N GLY A 35 11.62 -4.71 -5.18
CA GLY A 35 10.80 -5.49 -4.26
C GLY A 35 9.51 -5.98 -4.94
N ILE A 36 8.92 -7.05 -4.42
CA ILE A 36 7.62 -7.56 -4.88
C ILE A 36 6.63 -7.53 -3.71
N LEU A 37 5.52 -6.82 -3.92
CA LEU A 37 4.40 -6.71 -2.99
C LEU A 37 3.23 -7.57 -3.47
N GLN A 38 2.90 -8.63 -2.73
CA GLN A 38 1.67 -9.36 -2.93
C GLN A 38 0.51 -8.61 -2.27
N ASP A 39 -0.51 -8.21 -3.03
CA ASP A 39 -1.71 -7.58 -2.49
C ASP A 39 -2.88 -8.56 -2.51
N LEU A 40 -3.27 -9.04 -1.32
CA LEU A 40 -4.34 -10.01 -1.12
C LEU A 40 -5.71 -9.36 -1.33
N GLN A 41 -6.68 -10.12 -1.83
CA GLN A 41 -7.99 -9.58 -2.18
C GLN A 41 -8.79 -9.16 -0.94
N GLY A 42 -8.71 -9.94 0.13
CA GLY A 42 -9.56 -9.79 1.31
C GLY A 42 -11.03 -10.12 1.01
N PRO A 43 -11.94 -9.83 1.95
CA PRO A 43 -13.36 -10.14 1.84
C PRO A 43 -14.12 -9.19 0.90
N LYS A 44 -13.65 -9.02 -0.35
CA LYS A 44 -14.28 -8.11 -1.31
C LYS A 44 -15.65 -8.64 -1.74
N MET A 45 -16.69 -7.92 -1.37
CA MET A 45 -18.07 -8.22 -1.75
C MET A 45 -18.36 -7.75 -3.17
N ARG A 46 -19.09 -8.55 -3.95
CA ARG A 46 -19.39 -8.25 -5.36
C ARG A 46 -20.80 -8.67 -5.72
N VAL A 47 -21.39 -7.97 -6.69
CA VAL A 47 -22.60 -8.44 -7.37
C VAL A 47 -22.29 -9.63 -8.28
N GLY A 48 -23.27 -10.49 -8.49
CA GLY A 48 -23.19 -11.62 -9.41
C GLY A 48 -23.26 -11.21 -10.88
N PRO A 49 -23.49 -12.18 -11.79
CA PRO A 49 -23.66 -11.91 -13.21
C PRO A 49 -24.92 -11.08 -13.48
N VAL A 50 -24.82 -10.12 -14.40
CA VAL A 50 -25.96 -9.34 -14.94
C VAL A 50 -26.27 -9.84 -16.34
N ALA A 51 -27.53 -10.25 -16.59
CA ALA A 51 -27.92 -10.99 -17.79
C ALA A 51 -27.61 -10.24 -19.10
N ALA A 52 -27.91 -8.94 -19.13
CA ALA A 52 -27.70 -8.06 -20.29
C ALA A 52 -26.28 -7.47 -20.36
N GLY A 53 -25.33 -7.98 -19.56
CA GLY A 53 -23.99 -7.43 -19.39
C GLY A 53 -23.95 -6.17 -18.51
N ALA A 54 -24.85 -5.22 -18.76
CA ALA A 54 -25.10 -4.04 -17.93
C ALA A 54 -26.58 -3.69 -17.87
N VAL A 55 -27.00 -3.05 -16.77
CA VAL A 55 -28.36 -2.57 -16.55
C VAL A 55 -28.35 -1.21 -15.86
N GLU A 56 -29.30 -0.35 -16.21
CA GLU A 56 -29.44 0.99 -15.62
C GLU A 56 -30.39 0.95 -14.43
N LEU A 57 -29.91 1.28 -13.23
CA LEU A 57 -30.76 1.43 -12.05
C LEU A 57 -31.27 2.86 -11.96
N ARG A 58 -32.59 3.04 -11.86
CA ARG A 58 -33.22 4.37 -11.81
C ARG A 58 -33.44 4.80 -10.36
N ALA A 59 -33.10 6.05 -10.04
CA ALA A 59 -33.39 6.63 -8.73
C ALA A 59 -34.89 6.54 -8.41
N GLY A 60 -35.21 6.22 -7.16
CA GLY A 60 -36.57 5.98 -6.66
C GLY A 60 -37.11 4.57 -6.91
N ALA A 61 -36.49 3.77 -7.79
CA ALA A 61 -36.92 2.40 -8.06
C ALA A 61 -36.64 1.45 -6.89
N SER A 62 -37.40 0.36 -6.82
CA SER A 62 -37.11 -0.76 -5.92
C SER A 62 -36.07 -1.68 -6.56
N PHE A 63 -35.12 -2.15 -5.76
CA PHE A 63 -34.06 -3.05 -6.20
C PHE A 63 -33.72 -4.06 -5.09
N THR A 64 -33.52 -5.33 -5.45
CA THR A 64 -33.28 -6.40 -4.49
C THR A 64 -31.87 -6.97 -4.62
N LEU A 65 -31.16 -7.10 -3.50
CA LEU A 65 -29.94 -7.88 -3.40
C LEU A 65 -30.26 -9.23 -2.75
N THR A 66 -29.80 -10.33 -3.35
CA THR A 66 -30.06 -11.68 -2.80
C THR A 66 -28.82 -12.56 -2.82
N THR A 67 -28.76 -13.54 -1.93
CA THR A 67 -27.71 -14.57 -1.93
C THR A 67 -28.03 -15.72 -2.91
N GLN A 68 -29.27 -15.78 -3.41
CA GLN A 68 -29.69 -16.78 -4.39
C GLN A 68 -29.02 -16.55 -5.73
N ALA A 69 -28.66 -17.65 -6.41
CA ALA A 69 -27.99 -17.59 -7.70
C ALA A 69 -29.00 -17.21 -8.80
N VAL A 70 -29.20 -15.90 -8.97
CA VAL A 70 -30.04 -15.32 -10.03
C VAL A 70 -29.22 -14.39 -10.91
N PRO A 71 -29.40 -14.43 -12.25
CA PRO A 71 -28.80 -13.45 -13.13
C PRO A 71 -29.50 -12.10 -12.92
N GLY A 72 -28.71 -11.06 -12.71
CA GLY A 72 -29.21 -9.74 -12.35
C GLY A 72 -29.86 -9.00 -13.51
N ASP A 73 -30.83 -8.15 -13.16
CA ASP A 73 -31.53 -7.22 -14.03
C ASP A 73 -31.81 -5.90 -13.30
N ALA A 74 -32.78 -5.10 -13.75
CA ALA A 74 -33.09 -3.79 -13.16
C ALA A 74 -33.84 -3.87 -11.82
N SER A 75 -34.24 -5.07 -11.40
CA SER A 75 -35.07 -5.32 -10.22
C SER A 75 -34.36 -6.14 -9.15
N CYS A 76 -33.41 -7.01 -9.54
CA CYS A 76 -32.71 -7.89 -8.62
C CYS A 76 -31.29 -8.20 -9.10
N VAL A 77 -30.36 -8.42 -8.18
CA VAL A 77 -29.06 -9.03 -8.48
C VAL A 77 -28.57 -9.90 -7.32
N SER A 78 -27.84 -10.96 -7.66
CA SER A 78 -27.19 -11.81 -6.67
C SER A 78 -25.94 -11.14 -6.06
N THR A 79 -25.52 -11.55 -4.87
CA THR A 79 -24.26 -11.12 -4.23
C THR A 79 -23.39 -12.32 -3.85
N THR A 80 -22.07 -12.12 -3.89
CA THR A 80 -21.10 -13.09 -3.34
C THR A 80 -21.12 -13.14 -1.82
N TYR A 81 -21.65 -12.11 -1.15
CA TYR A 81 -21.68 -12.03 0.30
C TYR A 81 -22.91 -12.70 0.89
N LYS A 82 -22.75 -13.94 1.35
CA LYS A 82 -23.84 -14.78 1.88
C LYS A 82 -24.44 -14.25 3.18
N ASP A 83 -23.69 -13.44 3.90
CA ASP A 83 -24.11 -12.89 5.19
C ASP A 83 -24.74 -11.50 5.07
N LEU A 84 -24.97 -11.00 3.84
CA LEU A 84 -25.51 -9.66 3.60
C LEU A 84 -26.81 -9.41 4.37
N ALA A 85 -27.78 -10.30 4.25
CA ALA A 85 -29.08 -10.18 4.91
C ALA A 85 -28.99 -10.24 6.45
N ARG A 86 -27.94 -10.84 7.00
CA ARG A 86 -27.72 -10.88 8.45
C ARG A 86 -27.11 -9.58 8.97
N ASP A 87 -26.22 -8.98 8.18
CA ASP A 87 -25.40 -7.86 8.63
C ASP A 87 -26.09 -6.51 8.44
N VAL A 88 -26.97 -6.36 7.44
CA VAL A 88 -27.68 -5.10 7.17
C VAL A 88 -29.03 -5.02 7.86
N LYS A 89 -29.47 -3.80 8.15
CA LYS A 89 -30.79 -3.47 8.71
C LYS A 89 -31.46 -2.34 7.90
N PRO A 90 -32.78 -2.10 8.07
CA PRO A 90 -33.44 -0.96 7.46
C PRO A 90 -32.70 0.35 7.71
N GLU A 91 -32.73 1.25 6.72
CA GLU A 91 -31.97 2.50 6.60
C GLU A 91 -30.47 2.39 6.35
N ASP A 92 -29.86 1.20 6.42
CA ASP A 92 -28.46 1.04 6.03
C ASP A 92 -28.24 1.40 4.56
N ARG A 93 -27.05 1.93 4.26
CA ARG A 93 -26.63 2.29 2.91
C ARG A 93 -25.85 1.13 2.31
N ILE A 94 -26.16 0.82 1.06
CA ILE A 94 -25.39 -0.14 0.24
C ILE A 94 -24.90 0.60 -0.99
N LEU A 95 -23.59 0.63 -1.17
CA LEU A 95 -22.97 1.26 -2.32
C LEU A 95 -22.54 0.19 -3.32
N LEU A 96 -22.89 0.39 -4.59
CA LEU A 96 -22.47 -0.49 -5.68
C LEU A 96 -21.54 0.26 -6.63
N ASN A 97 -20.63 -0.49 -7.27
CA ASN A 97 -19.73 0.04 -8.30
C ASN A 97 -18.90 1.23 -7.77
N ASP A 98 -18.18 0.99 -6.67
CA ASP A 98 -17.27 1.95 -6.03
C ASP A 98 -17.95 3.27 -5.64
N GLY A 99 -19.20 3.19 -5.15
CA GLY A 99 -19.97 4.36 -4.70
C GLY A 99 -20.78 5.06 -5.78
N LEU A 100 -20.72 4.63 -7.05
CA LEU A 100 -21.48 5.25 -8.13
C LEU A 100 -22.99 5.13 -7.94
N ILE A 101 -23.45 3.99 -7.41
CA ILE A 101 -24.86 3.70 -7.14
C ILE A 101 -25.04 3.62 -5.63
N GLU A 102 -26.05 4.30 -5.11
CA GLU A 102 -26.42 4.23 -3.70
C GLU A 102 -27.81 3.61 -3.56
N LEU A 103 -27.90 2.59 -2.72
CA LEU A 103 -29.12 1.95 -2.30
C LEU A 103 -29.34 2.21 -0.81
N ARG A 104 -30.61 2.30 -0.41
CA ARG A 104 -31.02 2.31 0.99
C ARG A 104 -31.85 1.07 1.29
N VAL A 105 -31.46 0.31 2.32
CA VAL A 105 -32.20 -0.88 2.75
C VAL A 105 -33.58 -0.46 3.25
N ALA A 106 -34.62 -0.96 2.61
CA ALA A 106 -35.99 -0.78 3.05
C ALA A 106 -36.40 -1.91 4.02
N GLN A 107 -36.08 -3.16 3.67
CA GLN A 107 -36.46 -4.33 4.45
C GLN A 107 -35.56 -5.53 4.14
N VAL A 108 -35.37 -6.40 5.13
CA VAL A 108 -34.76 -7.72 4.95
C VAL A 108 -35.84 -8.80 5.09
N GLU A 109 -35.95 -9.67 4.10
CA GLU A 109 -36.89 -10.80 4.08
C GLU A 109 -36.15 -12.10 3.72
N GLY A 110 -35.83 -12.90 4.74
CA GLY A 110 -35.01 -14.10 4.54
C GLY A 110 -33.64 -13.75 3.95
N GLU A 111 -33.36 -14.22 2.74
CA GLU A 111 -32.12 -13.95 2.01
C GLU A 111 -32.20 -12.75 1.06
N ALA A 112 -33.36 -12.09 0.96
CA ALA A 112 -33.58 -10.95 0.08
C ALA A 112 -33.50 -9.64 0.88
N VAL A 113 -32.61 -8.75 0.44
CA VAL A 113 -32.48 -7.39 0.95
C VAL A 113 -33.14 -6.47 -0.07
N ARG A 114 -34.33 -5.98 0.27
CA ARG A 114 -35.08 -5.03 -0.55
C ARG A 114 -34.59 -3.63 -0.27
N CYS A 115 -34.24 -2.90 -1.32
CA CYS A 115 -33.69 -1.56 -1.25
C CYS A 115 -34.48 -0.58 -2.12
N GLN A 116 -34.39 0.69 -1.78
CA GLN A 116 -34.71 1.79 -2.69
C GLN A 116 -33.42 2.32 -3.31
N VAL A 117 -33.42 2.55 -4.62
CA VAL A 117 -32.31 3.21 -5.32
C VAL A 117 -32.35 4.70 -4.96
N VAL A 118 -31.34 5.19 -4.27
CA VAL A 118 -31.18 6.61 -3.93
C VAL A 118 -30.49 7.33 -5.09
N CYS A 119 -29.33 6.82 -5.51
CA CYS A 119 -28.57 7.30 -6.66
C CYS A 119 -28.48 6.18 -7.69
N GLY A 120 -29.04 6.44 -8.87
CA GLY A 120 -29.05 5.50 -9.99
C GLY A 120 -27.75 5.49 -10.81
N GLY A 121 -27.64 4.54 -11.73
CA GLY A 121 -26.51 4.44 -12.64
C GLY A 121 -26.34 3.03 -13.25
N PRO A 122 -25.30 2.84 -14.07
CA PRO A 122 -25.04 1.58 -14.74
C PRO A 122 -24.43 0.55 -13.78
N LEU A 123 -25.10 -0.59 -13.64
CA LEU A 123 -24.61 -1.77 -12.93
C LEU A 123 -24.22 -2.86 -13.94
N SER A 124 -23.02 -3.40 -13.81
CA SER A 124 -22.53 -4.54 -14.60
C SER A 124 -22.08 -5.67 -13.68
N SER A 125 -21.79 -6.83 -14.25
CA SER A 125 -21.36 -8.02 -13.50
C SER A 125 -20.14 -7.76 -12.62
N HIS A 126 -20.08 -8.40 -11.46
CA HIS A 126 -18.91 -8.43 -10.58
C HIS A 126 -18.43 -7.09 -10.02
N LYS A 127 -19.26 -6.03 -10.11
CA LYS A 127 -18.99 -4.75 -9.45
C LYS A 127 -18.96 -4.89 -7.92
N GLY A 128 -18.12 -4.07 -7.29
CA GLY A 128 -17.93 -4.07 -5.84
C GLY A 128 -19.19 -3.64 -5.09
N ILE A 129 -19.33 -4.17 -3.87
CA ILE A 129 -20.34 -3.77 -2.88
C ILE A 129 -19.61 -3.26 -1.65
N ASN A 130 -20.03 -2.10 -1.15
CA ASN A 130 -19.55 -1.51 0.09
C ASN A 130 -20.73 -1.27 1.03
N LEU A 131 -20.49 -1.43 2.34
CA LEU A 131 -21.53 -1.34 3.37
C LEU A 131 -21.12 -0.32 4.44
N PRO A 132 -21.11 1.00 4.12
CA PRO A 132 -20.66 2.02 5.06
C PRO A 132 -21.44 1.98 6.38
N GLY A 133 -20.72 1.91 7.50
CA GLY A 133 -21.30 1.86 8.84
C GLY A 133 -21.86 0.50 9.27
N VAL A 134 -21.77 -0.53 8.41
CA VAL A 134 -22.19 -1.89 8.73
C VAL A 134 -21.00 -2.73 9.19
N ARG A 135 -21.17 -3.47 10.29
CA ARG A 135 -20.16 -4.43 10.76
C ARG A 135 -20.21 -5.70 9.92
N VAL A 136 -19.33 -5.77 8.93
CA VAL A 136 -19.18 -6.95 8.05
C VAL A 136 -18.63 -8.14 8.85
N SER A 137 -19.36 -9.25 8.86
CA SER A 137 -18.98 -10.50 9.55
C SER A 137 -17.85 -11.29 8.87
N ALA A 138 -17.48 -10.96 7.63
CA ALA A 138 -16.45 -11.68 6.89
C ALA A 138 -15.07 -11.67 7.60
N PRO A 139 -14.30 -12.78 7.53
CA PRO A 139 -12.94 -12.80 8.04
C PRO A 139 -12.03 -11.90 7.22
N ALA A 140 -10.95 -11.39 7.82
CA ALA A 140 -9.97 -10.55 7.13
C ALA A 140 -9.19 -11.33 6.06
N LEU A 141 -8.92 -12.62 6.32
CA LEU A 141 -8.35 -13.56 5.36
C LEU A 141 -9.39 -14.59 4.94
N THR A 142 -9.75 -14.54 3.65
CA THR A 142 -10.59 -15.58 3.03
C THR A 142 -9.78 -16.86 2.76
N GLU A 143 -10.44 -17.96 2.41
CA GLU A 143 -9.71 -19.19 2.03
C GLU A 143 -8.84 -18.97 0.79
N LYS A 144 -9.37 -18.24 -0.20
CA LYS A 144 -8.60 -17.79 -1.36
C LYS A 144 -7.37 -17.00 -0.95
N ASP A 145 -7.49 -16.05 -0.01
CA ASP A 145 -6.34 -15.27 0.45
C ASP A 145 -5.29 -16.15 1.13
N ARG A 146 -5.68 -17.21 1.85
CA ARG A 146 -4.73 -18.16 2.46
C ARG A 146 -3.98 -18.97 1.41
N GLU A 147 -4.67 -19.45 0.39
CA GLU A 147 -4.05 -20.15 -0.75
C GLU A 147 -3.08 -19.23 -1.50
N ASP A 148 -3.54 -18.02 -1.83
CA ASP A 148 -2.75 -17.03 -2.54
C ASP A 148 -1.54 -16.59 -1.71
N LEU A 149 -1.70 -16.34 -0.42
CA LEU A 149 -0.62 -16.02 0.51
C LEU A 149 0.47 -17.10 0.47
N ARG A 150 0.11 -18.38 0.63
CA ARG A 150 1.08 -19.49 0.55
C ARG A 150 1.79 -19.52 -0.80
N PHE A 151 1.06 -19.31 -1.89
CA PHE A 151 1.63 -19.21 -3.23
C PHE A 151 2.64 -18.06 -3.34
N GLY A 152 2.30 -16.85 -2.89
CA GLY A 152 3.19 -15.69 -2.93
C GLY A 152 4.45 -15.87 -2.08
N LEU A 153 4.32 -16.45 -0.88
CA LEU A 153 5.45 -16.80 -0.03
C LEU A 153 6.39 -17.80 -0.72
N ALA A 154 5.84 -18.82 -1.39
CA ALA A 154 6.62 -19.78 -2.18
C ALA A 154 7.31 -19.12 -3.39
N GLN A 155 6.68 -18.14 -4.04
CA GLN A 155 7.32 -17.32 -5.06
C GLN A 155 8.40 -16.40 -4.47
N GLY A 156 8.37 -16.16 -3.16
CA GLY A 156 9.34 -15.37 -2.44
C GLY A 156 9.12 -13.87 -2.57
N VAL A 157 7.87 -13.43 -2.46
CA VAL A 157 7.53 -12.01 -2.36
C VAL A 157 8.21 -11.34 -1.16
N ASP A 158 8.47 -10.04 -1.28
CA ASP A 158 9.18 -9.28 -0.25
C ASP A 158 8.23 -8.68 0.78
N TYR A 159 6.97 -8.47 0.41
CA TYR A 159 5.89 -7.94 1.23
C TYR A 159 4.54 -8.59 0.93
N VAL A 160 3.65 -8.56 1.91
CA VAL A 160 2.23 -8.92 1.78
C VAL A 160 1.38 -7.73 2.22
N ALA A 161 0.51 -7.20 1.36
CA ALA A 161 -0.53 -6.25 1.73
C ALA A 161 -1.83 -7.01 2.05
N LEU A 162 -2.40 -6.69 3.22
CA LEU A 162 -3.66 -7.23 3.70
C LEU A 162 -4.77 -6.20 3.48
N SER A 163 -5.77 -6.54 2.67
CA SER A 163 -6.92 -5.68 2.35
C SER A 163 -7.94 -5.65 3.48
N PHE A 164 -8.70 -4.55 3.56
CA PHE A 164 -9.82 -4.39 4.51
C PHE A 164 -9.48 -4.70 5.98
N VAL A 165 -8.27 -4.37 6.41
CA VAL A 165 -7.88 -4.47 7.84
C VAL A 165 -8.84 -3.62 8.65
N ARG A 166 -9.33 -4.15 9.78
CA ARG A 166 -10.20 -3.42 10.71
C ARG A 166 -9.56 -3.22 12.09
N ARG A 167 -8.63 -4.09 12.46
CA ARG A 167 -8.04 -4.15 13.80
C ARG A 167 -6.70 -4.85 13.78
N ALA A 168 -5.90 -4.69 14.84
CA ALA A 168 -4.59 -5.32 14.96
C ALA A 168 -4.61 -6.86 14.79
N GLU A 169 -5.65 -7.53 15.29
CA GLU A 169 -5.77 -8.99 15.26
C GLU A 169 -5.84 -9.57 13.84
N ASP A 170 -6.36 -8.79 12.88
CA ASP A 170 -6.40 -9.19 11.46
C ASP A 170 -4.96 -9.31 10.91
N VAL A 171 -4.07 -8.41 11.34
CA VAL A 171 -2.65 -8.43 10.96
C VAL A 171 -1.90 -9.55 11.68
N GLU A 172 -2.19 -9.78 12.96
CA GLU A 172 -1.62 -10.91 13.72
C GLU A 172 -1.96 -12.26 13.09
N GLU A 173 -3.20 -12.41 12.62
CA GLU A 173 -3.65 -13.59 11.90
C GLU A 173 -2.82 -13.81 10.61
N ALA A 174 -2.65 -12.78 9.78
CA ALA A 174 -1.83 -12.90 8.58
C ALA A 174 -0.37 -13.24 8.91
N LYS A 175 0.22 -12.59 9.92
CA LYS A 175 1.58 -12.90 10.40
C LYS A 175 1.71 -14.32 10.92
N ARG A 176 0.67 -14.87 11.57
CA ARG A 176 0.65 -16.27 12.02
C ARG A 176 0.71 -17.23 10.83
N VAL A 177 -0.13 -17.02 9.81
CA VAL A 177 -0.14 -17.86 8.59
C VAL A 177 1.21 -17.79 7.86
N ILE A 178 1.84 -16.60 7.80
CA ILE A 178 3.18 -16.42 7.22
C ILE A 178 4.22 -17.26 7.96
N ARG A 179 4.21 -17.24 9.30
CA ARG A 179 5.13 -18.03 10.13
C ARG A 179 4.90 -19.53 10.01
N GLU A 180 3.64 -19.97 9.96
CA GLU A 180 3.28 -21.38 9.75
C GLU A 180 3.76 -21.90 8.39
N ALA A 181 3.86 -21.03 7.39
CA ALA A 181 4.45 -21.32 6.08
C ALA A 181 6.01 -21.26 6.07
N GLY A 182 6.65 -21.04 7.22
CA GLY A 182 8.11 -20.96 7.33
C GLY A 182 8.72 -19.68 6.74
N ALA A 183 7.93 -18.62 6.61
CA ALA A 183 8.36 -17.33 6.06
C ALA A 183 8.27 -16.20 7.10
N ASP A 184 8.84 -15.05 6.75
CA ASP A 184 8.93 -13.85 7.57
C ASP A 184 8.59 -12.58 6.76
N ALA A 185 7.76 -12.71 5.73
CA ALA A 185 7.36 -11.57 4.89
C ALA A 185 6.67 -10.49 5.75
N PRO A 186 7.06 -9.21 5.65
CA PRO A 186 6.42 -8.13 6.39
C PRO A 186 5.00 -7.88 5.85
N VAL A 187 4.08 -7.54 6.75
CA VAL A 187 2.68 -7.28 6.44
C VAL A 187 2.41 -5.77 6.38
N ILE A 188 1.88 -5.31 5.25
CA ILE A 188 1.39 -3.95 5.03
C ILE A 188 -0.14 -3.95 5.26
N ALA A 189 -0.61 -3.26 6.31
CA ALA A 189 -2.04 -3.13 6.56
C ALA A 189 -2.65 -2.07 5.63
N LYS A 190 -3.67 -2.44 4.84
CA LYS A 190 -4.39 -1.48 3.99
C LYS A 190 -5.50 -0.82 4.79
N LEU A 191 -5.39 0.50 4.94
CA LEU A 191 -6.27 1.34 5.74
C LEU A 191 -7.42 1.83 4.87
N GLU A 192 -8.48 1.03 4.85
CA GLU A 192 -9.66 1.15 3.97
C GLU A 192 -10.96 1.20 4.77
N ARG A 193 -10.88 0.95 6.08
CA ARG A 193 -12.03 0.75 6.96
C ARG A 193 -12.00 1.76 8.10
N PRO A 194 -13.15 2.36 8.50
CA PRO A 194 -13.21 3.27 9.63
C PRO A 194 -12.64 2.65 10.91
N GLU A 195 -12.91 1.37 11.14
CA GLU A 195 -12.44 0.65 12.33
C GLU A 195 -10.91 0.63 12.43
N ALA A 196 -10.21 0.54 11.28
CA ALA A 196 -8.75 0.56 11.23
C ALA A 196 -8.18 1.93 11.59
N ILE A 197 -8.93 3.00 11.32
CA ILE A 197 -8.55 4.37 11.66
C ILE A 197 -8.77 4.59 13.16
N ASP A 198 -9.87 4.07 13.71
CA ASP A 198 -10.15 4.12 15.14
C ASP A 198 -9.13 3.31 15.96
N ASP A 199 -8.65 2.18 15.42
CA ASP A 199 -7.62 1.29 16.03
C ASP A 199 -6.19 1.54 15.50
N LEU A 200 -5.95 2.70 14.87
CA LEU A 200 -4.71 2.95 14.09
C LEU A 200 -3.42 2.71 14.89
N GLY A 201 -3.41 3.07 16.18
CA GLY A 201 -2.25 2.87 17.05
C GLY A 201 -1.84 1.40 17.17
N ARG A 202 -2.80 0.51 17.48
CA ARG A 202 -2.54 -0.94 17.61
C ARG A 202 -2.23 -1.57 16.25
N VAL A 203 -2.88 -1.11 15.17
CA VAL A 203 -2.56 -1.55 13.81
C VAL A 203 -1.11 -1.20 13.45
N LEU A 204 -0.63 0.00 13.79
CA LEU A 204 0.75 0.43 13.53
C LEU A 204 1.79 -0.32 14.38
N GLU A 205 1.46 -0.69 15.61
CA GLU A 205 2.33 -1.51 16.48
C GLU A 205 2.49 -2.93 15.94
N THR A 206 1.42 -3.49 15.38
CA THR A 206 1.40 -4.87 14.91
C THR A 206 1.86 -5.02 13.45
N ALA A 207 1.53 -4.08 12.56
CA ALA A 207 1.89 -4.13 11.15
C ALA A 207 3.35 -3.70 10.91
N ASP A 208 3.94 -4.20 9.81
CA ASP A 208 5.31 -3.82 9.43
C ASP A 208 5.37 -2.57 8.53
N GLY A 209 4.20 -2.11 8.10
CA GLY A 209 3.92 -0.92 7.31
C GLY A 209 2.42 -0.75 7.09
N VAL A 210 2.01 0.38 6.55
CA VAL A 210 0.61 0.68 6.23
C VAL A 210 0.45 1.24 4.82
N MET A 211 -0.73 1.09 4.25
CA MET A 211 -1.09 1.66 2.95
C MET A 211 -2.38 2.46 3.09
N VAL A 212 -2.33 3.75 2.73
CA VAL A 212 -3.51 4.62 2.64
C VAL A 212 -4.20 4.32 1.31
N ALA A 213 -5.18 3.43 1.31
CA ALA A 213 -5.90 3.00 0.12
C ALA A 213 -7.16 3.86 -0.08
N ARG A 214 -6.94 5.02 -0.71
CA ARG A 214 -7.89 6.14 -0.77
C ARG A 214 -9.19 5.84 -1.51
N GLY A 215 -9.15 4.98 -2.52
CA GLY A 215 -10.31 4.55 -3.29
C GLY A 215 -11.33 3.86 -2.38
N ASP A 216 -10.98 2.71 -1.81
CA ASP A 216 -11.88 1.98 -0.91
C ASP A 216 -12.19 2.79 0.37
N LEU A 217 -11.21 3.51 0.94
CA LEU A 217 -11.43 4.37 2.11
C LEU A 217 -12.45 5.49 1.83
N GLY A 218 -12.42 6.10 0.65
CA GLY A 218 -13.34 7.17 0.26
C GLY A 218 -14.76 6.69 -0.03
N VAL A 219 -14.94 5.41 -0.35
CA VAL A 219 -16.25 4.78 -0.51
C VAL A 219 -16.85 4.39 0.85
N GLU A 220 -16.02 3.89 1.78
CA GLU A 220 -16.45 3.51 3.13
C GLU A 220 -16.67 4.72 4.05
N LEU A 221 -15.95 5.81 3.80
CA LEU A 221 -16.10 7.10 4.47
C LEU A 221 -16.68 8.14 3.50
N SER A 222 -16.39 9.41 3.74
CA SER A 222 -16.72 10.49 2.81
C SER A 222 -15.46 11.06 2.16
N PRO A 223 -15.52 11.42 0.86
CA PRO A 223 -14.34 11.84 0.10
C PRO A 223 -13.65 13.08 0.70
N GLU A 224 -14.40 13.98 1.32
CA GLU A 224 -13.86 15.18 1.98
C GLU A 224 -13.07 14.87 3.26
N ARG A 225 -13.29 13.71 3.90
CA ARG A 225 -12.52 13.28 5.06
C ARG A 225 -11.19 12.62 4.69
N VAL A 226 -11.10 12.02 3.50
CA VAL A 226 -9.93 11.22 3.06
C VAL A 226 -8.62 12.02 3.10
N PRO A 227 -8.52 13.27 2.61
CA PRO A 227 -7.28 14.03 2.68
C PRO A 227 -6.82 14.31 4.12
N VAL A 228 -7.75 14.52 5.05
CA VAL A 228 -7.44 14.74 6.47
C VAL A 228 -6.90 13.45 7.10
N LEU A 229 -7.58 12.33 6.83
CA LEU A 229 -7.16 11.02 7.34
C LEU A 229 -5.82 10.57 6.76
N GLN A 230 -5.56 10.82 5.47
CA GLN A 230 -4.26 10.55 4.85
C GLN A 230 -3.13 11.22 5.65
N LYS A 231 -3.27 12.52 5.96
CA LYS A 231 -2.28 13.28 6.73
C LYS A 231 -2.06 12.67 8.11
N GLN A 232 -3.16 12.41 8.83
CA GLN A 232 -3.11 11.78 10.14
C GLN A 232 -2.40 10.42 10.09
N ILE A 233 -2.76 9.55 9.15
CA ILE A 233 -2.17 8.21 9.01
C ILE A 233 -0.67 8.31 8.72
N ILE A 234 -0.27 9.17 7.79
CA ILE A 234 1.15 9.33 7.41
C ILE A 234 1.95 9.89 8.60
N GLU A 235 1.42 10.86 9.34
CA GLU A 235 2.05 11.41 10.53
C GLU A 235 2.24 10.34 11.61
N GLU A 236 1.19 9.59 11.90
CA GLU A 236 1.18 8.51 12.88
C GLU A 236 2.14 7.38 12.51
N ALA A 237 2.13 6.94 11.24
CA ALA A 237 3.06 5.93 10.73
C ALA A 237 4.51 6.39 10.86
N ASN A 238 4.80 7.65 10.53
CA ASN A 238 6.14 8.21 10.69
C ASN A 238 6.57 8.31 12.17
N ARG A 239 5.66 8.66 13.06
CA ARG A 239 5.89 8.67 14.51
C ARG A 239 6.18 7.27 15.04
N ALA A 240 5.46 6.26 14.56
CA ALA A 240 5.67 4.84 14.86
C ALA A 240 6.88 4.22 14.12
N LYS A 241 7.60 5.01 13.30
CA LYS A 241 8.72 4.54 12.45
C LYS A 241 8.31 3.41 11.49
N SER A 242 7.03 3.36 11.11
CA SER A 242 6.42 2.38 10.23
C SER A 242 6.33 2.91 8.79
N PRO A 243 6.80 2.19 7.75
CA PRO A 243 6.67 2.60 6.35
C PRO A 243 5.21 2.82 5.96
N VAL A 244 4.94 3.88 5.19
CA VAL A 244 3.61 4.21 4.69
C VAL A 244 3.62 4.40 3.17
N ILE A 245 2.61 3.82 2.53
CA ILE A 245 2.37 3.92 1.09
C ILE A 245 1.10 4.75 0.87
N THR A 246 1.17 5.80 0.04
CA THR A 246 -0.04 6.50 -0.44
C THR A 246 -0.48 5.88 -1.77
N ALA A 247 -1.72 5.41 -1.83
CA ALA A 247 -2.20 4.53 -2.88
C ALA A 247 -3.51 4.99 -3.52
N THR A 248 -3.73 4.52 -4.75
CA THR A 248 -4.95 4.66 -5.59
C THR A 248 -5.22 6.09 -6.05
N GLN A 249 -5.68 6.26 -7.29
CA GLN A 249 -6.05 7.57 -7.87
C GLN A 249 -4.96 8.65 -7.80
N MET A 250 -3.68 8.26 -7.91
CA MET A 250 -2.58 9.23 -7.87
C MET A 250 -2.47 9.97 -9.20
N LEU A 251 -2.49 9.24 -10.32
CA LEU A 251 -2.41 9.78 -11.68
C LEU A 251 -3.47 9.10 -12.58
N GLU A 252 -4.67 8.86 -12.06
CA GLU A 252 -5.72 8.03 -12.69
C GLU A 252 -6.01 8.39 -14.15
N SER A 253 -6.03 9.68 -14.48
CA SER A 253 -6.26 10.16 -15.85
C SER A 253 -5.21 9.65 -16.84
N MET A 254 -4.02 9.27 -16.36
CA MET A 254 -2.94 8.71 -17.18
C MET A 254 -3.20 7.28 -17.66
N THR A 255 -4.27 6.63 -17.18
CA THR A 255 -4.79 5.41 -17.84
C THR A 255 -5.21 5.67 -19.28
N ALA A 256 -5.72 6.88 -19.56
CA ALA A 256 -6.29 7.27 -20.84
C ALA A 256 -5.57 8.46 -21.51
N SER A 257 -4.73 9.19 -20.78
CA SER A 257 -4.02 10.39 -21.22
C SER A 257 -2.51 10.26 -21.04
N PRO A 258 -1.66 10.79 -21.94
CA PRO A 258 -0.21 10.79 -21.73
C PRO A 258 0.27 11.81 -20.68
N ARG A 259 -0.63 12.65 -20.14
CA ARG A 259 -0.33 13.63 -19.10
C ARG A 259 -1.42 13.67 -18.03
N PRO A 260 -1.06 13.91 -16.76
CA PRO A 260 -2.04 14.03 -15.70
C PRO A 260 -2.67 15.42 -15.71
N THR A 261 -3.73 15.54 -14.92
CA THR A 261 -4.30 16.83 -14.54
C THR A 261 -3.40 17.57 -13.55
N ARG A 262 -3.62 18.87 -13.37
CA ARG A 262 -2.93 19.66 -12.34
C ARG A 262 -3.32 19.22 -10.92
N ALA A 263 -4.55 18.74 -10.74
CA ALA A 263 -5.04 18.26 -9.47
C ALA A 263 -4.30 16.98 -9.04
N GLU A 264 -4.11 16.04 -9.94
CA GLU A 264 -3.34 14.80 -9.70
C GLU A 264 -1.86 15.09 -9.41
N ALA A 265 -1.23 16.01 -10.16
CA ALA A 265 0.13 16.42 -9.86
C ALA A 265 0.27 17.05 -8.46
N SER A 266 -0.71 17.89 -8.08
CA SER A 266 -0.79 18.46 -6.73
C SER A 266 -1.00 17.38 -5.66
N ASP A 267 -1.85 16.39 -5.92
CA ASP A 267 -2.15 15.30 -5.00
C ASP A 267 -0.91 14.44 -4.71
N VAL A 268 -0.17 14.05 -5.75
CA VAL A 268 1.12 13.35 -5.61
C VAL A 268 2.10 14.17 -4.79
N ALA A 269 2.29 15.46 -5.12
CA ALA A 269 3.21 16.33 -4.38
C ALA A 269 2.80 16.47 -2.90
N ASN A 270 1.51 16.59 -2.61
CA ASN A 270 1.01 16.65 -1.23
C ASN A 270 1.28 15.36 -0.45
N ALA A 271 1.18 14.18 -1.07
CA ALA A 271 1.56 12.93 -0.41
C ALA A 271 3.05 12.93 0.01
N ILE A 272 3.92 13.54 -0.79
CA ILE A 272 5.35 13.72 -0.43
C ILE A 272 5.50 14.73 0.71
N PHE A 273 4.80 15.87 0.65
CA PHE A 273 4.83 16.88 1.72
C PHE A 273 4.30 16.35 3.06
N ASP A 274 3.32 15.45 3.03
CA ASP A 274 2.80 14.76 4.22
C ASP A 274 3.85 13.82 4.84
N GLY A 275 4.79 13.35 4.02
CA GLY A 275 5.92 12.52 4.42
C GLY A 275 5.71 11.04 4.16
N THR A 276 4.99 10.68 3.10
CA THR A 276 4.85 9.27 2.67
C THR A 276 6.21 8.67 2.31
N ASP A 277 6.41 7.36 2.52
CA ASP A 277 7.65 6.70 2.09
C ASP A 277 7.59 6.27 0.63
N ALA A 278 6.40 5.95 0.14
CA ALA A 278 6.19 5.52 -1.22
C ALA A 278 4.83 5.97 -1.77
N VAL A 279 4.81 6.19 -3.08
CA VAL A 279 3.60 6.49 -3.86
C VAL A 279 3.33 5.31 -4.81
N MET A 280 2.05 4.97 -5.00
CA MET A 280 1.67 3.77 -5.73
C MET A 280 0.74 4.07 -6.92
N LEU A 281 1.13 3.60 -8.10
CA LEU A 281 0.28 3.51 -9.28
C LEU A 281 -0.49 2.18 -9.27
N SER A 282 -1.74 2.21 -9.73
CA SER A 282 -2.66 1.08 -9.80
C SER A 282 -3.07 0.79 -11.23
N GLY A 283 -4.21 1.32 -11.69
CA GLY A 283 -4.70 1.11 -13.05
C GLY A 283 -3.76 1.70 -14.10
N GLU A 284 -3.09 2.80 -13.75
CA GLU A 284 -2.18 3.56 -14.61
C GLU A 284 -1.10 2.67 -15.24
N THR A 285 -0.51 1.77 -14.46
CA THR A 285 0.55 0.85 -14.92
C THR A 285 0.06 -0.56 -15.24
N ALA A 286 -1.07 -0.98 -14.67
CA ALA A 286 -1.57 -2.35 -14.82
C ALA A 286 -2.34 -2.56 -16.13
N VAL A 287 -3.17 -1.59 -16.50
CA VAL A 287 -4.09 -1.68 -17.67
C VAL A 287 -4.12 -0.40 -18.50
N GLY A 288 -3.47 0.67 -18.04
CA GLY A 288 -3.42 1.96 -18.71
C GLY A 288 -2.68 1.94 -20.04
N ARG A 289 -3.00 2.91 -20.90
CA ARG A 289 -2.36 3.08 -22.22
C ARG A 289 -0.94 3.66 -22.15
N TYR A 290 -0.58 4.31 -21.04
CA TYR A 290 0.68 5.04 -20.86
C TYR A 290 1.43 4.63 -19.57
N PRO A 291 1.71 3.33 -19.37
CA PRO A 291 2.24 2.82 -18.10
C PRO A 291 3.66 3.32 -17.80
N VAL A 292 4.50 3.51 -18.82
CA VAL A 292 5.88 4.00 -18.66
C VAL A 292 5.85 5.49 -18.33
N GLU A 293 5.07 6.27 -19.08
CA GLU A 293 4.93 7.70 -18.91
C GLU A 293 4.32 8.05 -17.55
N ALA A 294 3.38 7.25 -17.05
CA ALA A 294 2.82 7.39 -15.72
C ALA A 294 3.89 7.22 -14.63
N ALA A 295 4.74 6.18 -14.75
CA ALA A 295 5.83 5.95 -13.81
C ALA A 295 6.90 7.07 -13.87
N GLU A 296 7.26 7.54 -15.06
CA GLU A 296 8.19 8.66 -15.23
C GLU A 296 7.60 9.98 -14.71
N MET A 297 6.31 10.22 -14.93
CA MET A 297 5.63 11.41 -14.43
C MET A 297 5.57 11.41 -12.91
N MET A 298 5.21 10.29 -12.30
CA MET A 298 5.27 10.10 -10.85
C MET A 298 6.67 10.46 -10.32
N ALA A 299 7.72 9.91 -10.92
CA ALA A 299 9.10 10.19 -10.51
C ALA A 299 9.47 11.68 -10.63
N ARG A 300 9.06 12.37 -11.70
CA ARG A 300 9.32 13.82 -11.86
C ARG A 300 8.62 14.67 -10.80
N ILE A 301 7.37 14.35 -10.46
CA ILE A 301 6.64 15.08 -9.42
C ILE A 301 7.27 14.85 -8.04
N VAL A 302 7.67 13.60 -7.75
CA VAL A 302 8.37 13.25 -6.50
C VAL A 302 9.67 14.04 -6.38
N ASP A 303 10.52 14.03 -7.40
CA ASP A 303 11.82 14.74 -7.39
C ASP A 303 11.63 16.26 -7.20
N GLU A 304 10.66 16.87 -7.89
CA GLU A 304 10.35 18.30 -7.72
C GLU A 304 9.87 18.62 -6.29
N ALA A 305 8.96 17.81 -5.74
CA ALA A 305 8.44 17.98 -4.39
C ALA A 305 9.55 17.82 -3.33
N GLU A 306 10.42 16.81 -3.47
CA GLU A 306 11.53 16.57 -2.55
C GLU A 306 12.58 17.69 -2.60
N ARG A 307 12.93 18.20 -3.80
CA ARG A 307 13.81 19.37 -3.93
C ARG A 307 13.24 20.61 -3.23
N SER A 308 11.94 20.83 -3.35
CA SER A 308 11.26 21.92 -2.63
C SER A 308 11.31 21.75 -1.12
N LEU A 309 11.29 20.52 -0.60
CA LEU A 309 11.39 20.25 0.83
C LEU A 309 12.82 20.44 1.35
N LEU A 310 13.81 19.90 0.62
CA LEU A 310 15.22 19.92 1.00
C LEU A 310 15.84 21.32 0.94
N SER A 311 15.30 22.21 0.11
CA SER A 311 15.73 23.61 0.04
C SER A 311 15.31 24.45 1.26
N ARG A 312 14.43 23.93 2.13
CA ARG A 312 13.99 24.67 3.33
C ARG A 312 15.00 24.52 4.48
N PRO A 313 15.21 25.57 5.31
CA PRO A 313 16.23 25.56 6.36
C PRO A 313 16.06 24.47 7.45
N ALA A 314 14.85 23.95 7.65
CA ALA A 314 14.50 23.08 8.79
C ALA A 314 13.92 21.72 8.37
N PHE A 315 14.50 21.05 7.36
CA PHE A 315 13.93 19.79 6.86
C PHE A 315 14.05 18.59 7.81
N ILE A 316 15.05 18.54 8.71
CA ILE A 316 15.05 17.46 9.71
C ILE A 316 13.83 17.67 10.60
N ARG A 317 12.91 16.70 10.57
CA ARG A 317 11.79 16.61 11.50
C ARG A 317 12.37 16.48 12.91
N ARG A 318 12.65 17.64 13.52
CA ARG A 318 13.03 17.72 14.92
C ARG A 318 11.82 17.28 15.73
N ARG A 319 12.08 16.40 16.66
CA ARG A 319 11.09 15.71 17.48
C ARG A 319 10.04 16.65 18.07
N ALA A 320 8.77 16.26 17.97
CA ALA A 320 7.71 16.71 18.88
C ALA A 320 7.43 15.57 19.88
N GLY A 321 7.80 15.72 21.15
CA GLY A 321 7.36 14.83 22.25
C GLY A 321 8.44 14.27 23.20
N GLU A 322 7.96 13.77 24.35
CA GLU A 322 8.71 13.46 25.59
C GLU A 322 9.11 11.98 25.80
N ARG A 323 9.12 11.11 24.77
CA ARG A 323 9.49 9.68 24.97
C ARG A 323 11.00 9.51 25.22
N THR A 324 11.45 8.49 25.92
CA THR A 324 12.87 8.08 25.85
C THR A 324 13.13 7.34 24.53
N LEU A 325 14.25 7.62 23.87
CA LEU A 325 14.66 6.88 22.67
C LEU A 325 15.27 5.54 23.05
N THR A 326 15.04 4.52 22.21
CA THR A 326 15.83 3.29 22.27
C THR A 326 17.26 3.56 21.76
N PHE A 327 18.21 2.69 22.11
CA PHE A 327 19.59 2.82 21.62
C PHE A 327 19.67 2.91 20.07
N PRO A 328 19.01 2.04 19.28
CA PRO A 328 19.02 2.15 17.82
C PRO A 328 18.43 3.46 17.29
N GLU A 329 17.39 3.99 17.94
CA GLU A 329 16.79 5.28 17.58
C GLU A 329 17.75 6.44 17.84
N ALA A 330 18.40 6.46 19.01
CA ALA A 330 19.38 7.49 19.37
C ALA A 330 20.59 7.47 18.42
N THR A 331 21.08 6.28 18.05
CA THR A 331 22.17 6.14 17.08
C THR A 331 21.75 6.63 15.68
N ALA A 332 20.55 6.27 15.22
CA ALA A 332 20.05 6.72 13.93
C ALA A 332 19.85 8.24 13.88
N GLU A 333 19.33 8.85 14.94
CA GLU A 333 19.19 10.31 15.06
C GLU A 333 20.55 11.00 15.03
N ALA A 334 21.50 10.53 15.84
CA ALA A 334 22.86 11.08 15.89
C ALA A 334 23.56 10.99 14.52
N ALA A 335 23.42 9.87 13.81
CA ALA A 335 23.95 9.71 12.46
C ALA A 335 23.35 10.71 11.47
N CYS A 336 22.04 10.95 11.53
CA CYS A 336 21.38 11.93 10.64
C CYS A 336 21.82 13.37 10.93
N LEU A 337 21.98 13.73 12.21
CA LEU A 337 22.47 15.05 12.62
C LEU A 337 23.92 15.26 12.19
N ALA A 338 24.80 14.29 12.45
CA ALA A 338 26.19 14.35 12.04
C ALA A 338 26.32 14.46 10.50
N ALA A 339 25.55 13.66 9.76
CA ALA A 339 25.54 13.72 8.31
C ALA A 339 25.09 15.10 7.78
N GLN A 340 24.12 15.74 8.43
CA GLN A 340 23.73 17.11 8.07
C GLN A 340 24.85 18.12 8.36
N ASP A 341 25.40 18.10 9.57
CA ASP A 341 26.39 19.08 10.03
C ASP A 341 27.71 18.98 9.24
N LEU A 342 28.08 17.77 8.82
CA LEU A 342 29.27 17.50 8.02
C LEU A 342 29.06 17.64 6.51
N GLY A 343 27.82 17.86 6.06
CA GLY A 343 27.48 17.84 4.64
C GLY A 343 27.79 16.50 3.96
N ALA A 344 27.51 15.39 4.66
CA ALA A 344 27.85 14.05 4.19
C ALA A 344 27.16 13.72 2.85
N ARG A 345 27.89 12.99 2.00
CA ARG A 345 27.43 12.56 0.68
C ARG A 345 26.32 11.52 0.78
N ALA A 346 26.40 10.64 1.77
CA ALA A 346 25.42 9.60 2.07
C ALA A 346 25.52 9.21 3.55
N ILE A 347 24.58 8.41 4.03
CA ILE A 347 24.72 7.64 5.28
C ILE A 347 24.79 6.16 4.92
N VAL A 348 25.83 5.45 5.35
CA VAL A 348 25.92 4.01 5.14
C VAL A 348 25.35 3.23 6.32
N ALA A 349 24.34 2.39 6.06
CA ALA A 349 23.66 1.59 7.06
C ALA A 349 23.86 0.09 6.82
N PHE A 350 24.62 -0.57 7.69
CA PHE A 350 24.66 -2.03 7.73
C PHE A 350 23.45 -2.59 8.44
N THR A 351 22.78 -3.56 7.82
CA THR A 351 21.57 -4.14 8.40
C THR A 351 21.35 -5.59 7.99
N GLN A 352 20.98 -6.42 8.97
CA GLN A 352 20.61 -7.83 8.73
C GLN A 352 19.12 -8.00 8.46
N SER A 353 18.27 -7.14 9.03
CA SER A 353 16.81 -7.22 8.94
C SER A 353 16.18 -6.07 8.13
N GLY A 354 16.95 -5.03 7.81
CA GLY A 354 16.45 -3.77 7.24
C GLY A 354 16.15 -2.70 8.30
N ALA A 355 16.10 -3.06 9.59
CA ALA A 355 15.64 -2.18 10.67
C ALA A 355 16.48 -0.90 10.80
N THR A 356 17.82 -0.99 10.72
CA THR A 356 18.70 0.19 10.81
C THR A 356 18.46 1.16 9.65
N ALA A 357 18.41 0.66 8.42
CA ALA A 357 18.14 1.48 7.24
C ALA A 357 16.75 2.14 7.32
N ARG A 358 15.74 1.39 7.79
CA ARG A 358 14.39 1.91 8.04
C ARG A 358 14.38 3.02 9.10
N LEU A 359 15.06 2.82 10.23
CA LEU A 359 15.11 3.83 11.29
C LEU A 359 15.74 5.13 10.79
N ILE A 360 16.90 5.06 10.11
CA ILE A 360 17.56 6.24 9.53
C ILE A 360 16.65 6.92 8.50
N SER A 361 16.04 6.14 7.60
CA SER A 361 15.03 6.63 6.63
C SER A 361 13.91 7.43 7.29
N LYS A 362 13.44 7.00 8.47
CA LYS A 362 12.37 7.67 9.23
C LYS A 362 12.79 8.95 9.94
N TYR A 363 14.08 9.26 10.02
CA TYR A 363 14.58 10.58 10.41
C TYR A 363 14.69 11.55 9.21
N ARG A 364 14.46 11.07 7.99
CA ARG A 364 14.45 11.85 6.75
C ARG A 364 15.75 12.68 6.55
N PRO A 365 16.94 12.03 6.56
CA PRO A 365 18.19 12.73 6.30
C PRO A 365 18.17 13.39 4.91
N ARG A 366 18.93 14.48 4.76
CA ARG A 366 19.02 15.20 3.47
C ARG A 366 19.83 14.44 2.41
N CYS A 367 20.75 13.59 2.85
CA CYS A 367 21.55 12.75 1.97
C CYS A 367 20.91 11.35 1.84
N PRO A 368 21.20 10.63 0.74
CA PRO A 368 20.71 9.28 0.54
C PRO A 368 21.26 8.33 1.61
N VAL A 369 20.48 7.31 1.95
CA VAL A 369 20.88 6.23 2.85
C VAL A 369 21.28 5.02 2.00
N ILE A 370 22.51 4.52 2.12
CA ILE A 370 22.93 3.31 1.43
C ILE A 370 22.81 2.14 2.40
N GLY A 371 21.81 1.29 2.17
CA GLY A 371 21.51 0.13 3.02
C GLY A 371 22.24 -1.12 2.55
N PHE A 372 23.31 -1.52 3.25
CA PHE A 372 24.00 -2.78 2.97
C PHE A 372 23.43 -3.93 3.80
N THR A 373 23.13 -5.03 3.13
CA THR A 373 22.65 -6.26 3.75
C THR A 373 23.30 -7.49 3.11
N PRO A 374 23.44 -8.63 3.82
CA PRO A 374 23.81 -9.89 3.19
C PRO A 374 22.85 -10.27 2.04
N PRO A 375 23.30 -11.04 1.04
CA PRO A 375 22.43 -11.53 -0.02
C PRO A 375 21.20 -12.26 0.56
N GLY A 376 20.01 -11.91 0.07
CA GLY A 376 18.75 -12.46 0.58
C GLY A 376 17.56 -11.55 0.31
N ARG A 377 16.46 -11.76 1.06
CA ARG A 377 15.17 -11.06 0.86
C ARG A 377 15.17 -9.62 1.35
N VAL A 378 16.06 -9.28 2.29
CA VAL A 378 16.06 -7.95 2.95
C VAL A 378 16.39 -6.83 1.97
N VAL A 379 17.16 -7.11 0.91
CA VAL A 379 17.44 -6.12 -0.14
C VAL A 379 16.16 -5.66 -0.83
N GLY A 380 15.20 -6.56 -1.05
CA GLY A 380 13.89 -6.26 -1.63
C GLY A 380 12.96 -5.54 -0.64
N ARG A 381 13.10 -5.81 0.66
CA ARG A 381 12.37 -5.06 1.70
C ARG A 381 12.79 -3.59 1.71
N MET A 382 14.10 -3.34 1.68
CA MET A 382 14.63 -1.97 1.75
C MET A 382 14.24 -1.08 0.56
N THR A 383 13.76 -1.63 -0.57
CA THR A 383 13.34 -0.81 -1.72
C THR A 383 12.07 0.01 -1.44
N LEU A 384 11.33 -0.29 -0.36
CA LEU A 384 10.17 0.49 0.07
C LEU A 384 10.53 1.66 1.01
N TYR A 385 11.75 1.69 1.56
CA TYR A 385 12.12 2.68 2.57
C TYR A 385 12.51 4.00 1.90
N TRP A 386 11.94 5.11 2.39
CA TRP A 386 12.21 6.44 1.85
C TRP A 386 13.72 6.75 1.84
N GLY A 387 14.23 7.22 0.70
CA GLY A 387 15.63 7.65 0.56
C GLY A 387 16.68 6.54 0.71
N VAL A 388 16.27 5.26 0.79
CA VAL A 388 17.19 4.12 0.92
C VAL A 388 17.55 3.56 -0.45
N LEU A 389 18.85 3.42 -0.68
CA LEU A 389 19.45 2.76 -1.84
C LEU A 389 20.02 1.41 -1.38
N PRO A 390 19.27 0.31 -1.55
CA PRO A 390 19.71 -0.98 -1.04
C PRO A 390 20.81 -1.61 -1.89
N ARG A 391 21.75 -2.26 -1.20
CA ARG A 391 22.89 -2.98 -1.76
C ARG A 391 23.12 -4.29 -1.03
N THR A 392 23.69 -5.25 -1.74
CA THR A 392 24.13 -6.50 -1.13
C THR A 392 25.63 -6.49 -0.94
N LEU A 393 26.09 -6.83 0.26
CA LEU A 393 27.50 -7.10 0.53
C LEU A 393 27.61 -8.51 1.12
N GLY A 394 28.63 -9.27 0.73
CA GLY A 394 28.90 -10.58 1.33
C GLY A 394 29.01 -10.50 2.85
N ARG A 395 28.85 -11.62 3.56
CA ARG A 395 29.06 -11.61 5.02
C ARG A 395 30.52 -11.29 5.31
N VAL A 396 30.74 -10.32 6.19
CA VAL A 396 32.05 -9.84 6.61
C VAL A 396 32.17 -10.00 8.12
N VAL A 397 33.37 -10.29 8.63
CA VAL A 397 33.62 -10.48 10.07
C VAL A 397 34.50 -9.32 10.57
N GLY A 398 33.94 -8.47 11.42
CA GLY A 398 34.65 -7.33 12.00
C GLY A 398 34.35 -6.00 11.30
N THR A 399 34.35 -4.93 12.09
CA THR A 399 33.90 -3.60 11.68
C THR A 399 34.83 -2.95 10.66
N ASP A 400 36.15 -3.10 10.83
CA ASP A 400 37.13 -2.48 9.95
C ASP A 400 37.09 -3.08 8.54
N GLU A 401 36.92 -4.40 8.43
CA GLU A 401 36.74 -5.07 7.14
C GLU A 401 35.42 -4.63 6.49
N MET A 402 34.34 -4.47 7.26
CA MET A 402 33.07 -3.96 6.75
C MET A 402 33.22 -2.57 6.11
N ILE A 403 33.92 -1.64 6.79
CA ILE A 403 34.16 -0.29 6.27
C ILE A 403 34.98 -0.35 4.98
N ALA A 404 36.11 -1.07 4.98
CA ALA A 404 36.97 -1.18 3.80
C ALA A 404 36.22 -1.76 2.58
N ARG A 405 35.34 -2.75 2.80
CA ARG A 405 34.52 -3.37 1.76
C ARG A 405 33.46 -2.43 1.20
N VAL A 406 32.88 -1.58 2.03
CA VAL A 406 31.94 -0.54 1.60
C VAL A 406 32.64 0.48 0.72
N ASP A 407 33.80 0.99 1.15
CA ASP A 407 34.56 1.95 0.35
C ASP A 407 34.89 1.37 -1.02
N GLU A 408 35.37 0.13 -1.06
CA GLU A 408 35.68 -0.57 -2.31
C GLU A 408 34.44 -0.69 -3.22
N ALA A 409 33.29 -1.10 -2.66
CA ALA A 409 32.05 -1.26 -3.41
C ALA A 409 31.54 0.09 -3.96
N LEU A 410 31.47 1.12 -3.12
CA LEU A 410 30.92 2.43 -3.50
C LEU A 410 31.81 3.16 -4.50
N LEU A 411 33.14 3.06 -4.37
CA LEU A 411 34.08 3.62 -5.35
C LEU A 411 33.97 2.89 -6.69
N ARG A 412 33.85 1.56 -6.69
CA ARG A 412 33.71 0.75 -7.91
C ARG A 412 32.40 1.04 -8.65
N GLU A 413 31.32 1.28 -7.91
CA GLU A 413 30.02 1.68 -8.46
C GLU A 413 29.99 3.13 -8.95
N GLY A 414 31.01 3.95 -8.60
CA GLY A 414 31.01 5.39 -8.87
C GLY A 414 29.96 6.16 -8.07
N ALA A 415 29.46 5.59 -6.97
CA ALA A 415 28.46 6.22 -6.11
C ALA A 415 29.05 7.35 -5.26
N VAL A 416 30.35 7.25 -4.95
CA VAL A 416 31.12 8.17 -4.11
C VAL A 416 32.52 8.39 -4.71
N SER A 417 33.20 9.45 -4.29
CA SER A 417 34.59 9.77 -4.61
C SER A 417 35.48 9.74 -3.37
N ARG A 418 36.79 9.56 -3.56
CA ARG A 418 37.74 9.66 -2.44
C ARG A 418 37.69 11.07 -1.83
N GLY A 419 37.53 11.14 -0.52
CA GLY A 419 37.39 12.41 0.22
C GLY A 419 35.94 12.80 0.50
N ASP A 420 34.95 12.10 -0.05
CA ASP A 420 33.56 12.25 0.37
C ASP A 420 33.38 11.79 1.82
N THR A 421 32.60 12.55 2.60
CA THR A 421 32.17 12.14 3.95
C THR A 421 30.95 11.21 3.84
N LEU A 422 30.98 10.06 4.52
CA LEU A 422 29.93 9.03 4.52
C LEU A 422 29.40 8.71 5.93
#